data_AF-A0A9P8S3J4-F1
#
_entry.id   AF-A0A9P8S3J4-F1
#
_cell.length_a   1.000
_cell.length_b   1.000
_cell.length_c   1.000
_cell.angle_alpha   90.00
_cell.angle_beta   90.00
_cell.angle_gamma   90.00
#
_symmetry.space_group_name_H-M   'P 1'
#
loop_
_entity.id
_entity.type
_entity.pdbx_description
1 polymer ?
#
loop_
_entity_poly.entity_id
_entity_poly.type
_entity_poly.pdbx_seq_one_letter_code
_entity_poly.pdbx_strand_id
1 'polypeptide(L)'
;MDEARRIITPVLEARRAENLQALRNSQTAKKYNDAMEWMEESAKGRKYDAAVGQLAFSVAAIRTTRDMMTQLIYDLCGKDDLVKALRDEVITVLSEDGLRRTSLYKLKLMDSTMKESQRLKPMSIVSMRRVATSHISLSDGTEMSKDTSIMISAHNMWVESVYPNAKEFDPYRFLCMRENPEREKFAHFVSPSVEHMGWVWQAFLSGPFLCGK
;
A
#
# COMPACT_ATOMS: atom_id res chain seq x y z
N MET A 1 18.28 15.50 -10.82
CA MET A 1 18.86 14.16 -10.58
C MET A 1 20.25 14.26 -9.98
N ASP A 2 21.10 15.17 -10.46
CA ASP A 2 22.49 15.29 -9.98
C ASP A 2 22.58 15.70 -8.51
N GLU A 3 21.67 16.56 -8.05
CA GLU A 3 21.60 16.92 -6.63
C GLU A 3 21.30 15.72 -5.71
N ALA A 4 20.39 14.84 -6.13
CA ALA A 4 20.09 13.63 -5.36
C ALA A 4 21.29 12.68 -5.29
N ARG A 5 22.05 12.55 -6.40
CA ARG A 5 23.30 11.77 -6.42
C ARG A 5 24.36 12.40 -5.51
N ARG A 6 24.49 13.73 -5.53
CA ARG A 6 25.42 14.48 -4.67
C ARG A 6 25.17 14.20 -3.19
N ILE A 7 23.91 14.02 -2.79
CA ILE A 7 23.52 13.75 -1.40
C ILE A 7 23.66 12.27 -1.05
N ILE A 8 23.20 11.36 -1.91
CA ILE A 8 23.06 9.93 -1.58
C ILE A 8 24.36 9.15 -1.78
N THR A 9 25.12 9.45 -2.83
CA THR A 9 26.34 8.70 -3.17
C THR A 9 27.36 8.69 -2.03
N PRO A 10 27.69 9.82 -1.37
CA PRO A 10 28.68 9.82 -0.28
C PRO A 10 28.27 8.94 0.90
N VAL A 11 26.97 8.85 1.20
CA VAL A 11 26.44 8.01 2.29
C VAL A 11 26.65 6.53 1.96
N LEU A 12 26.36 6.11 0.74
CA LEU A 12 26.52 4.72 0.32
C LEU A 12 28.00 4.32 0.21
N GLU A 13 28.84 5.22 -0.31
CA GLU A 13 30.29 4.99 -0.39
C GLU A 13 30.90 4.84 1.01
N ALA A 14 30.50 5.68 1.97
CA ALA A 14 30.93 5.56 3.36
C ALA A 14 30.52 4.20 3.98
N ARG A 15 29.27 3.76 3.77
CA ARG A 15 28.79 2.45 4.25
C ARG A 15 29.55 1.28 3.62
N ARG A 16 29.82 1.35 2.32
CA ARG A 16 30.62 0.33 1.61
C ARG A 16 32.06 0.29 2.13
N ALA A 17 32.66 1.43 2.40
CA ALA A 17 34.00 1.52 2.99
C ALA A 17 34.05 0.93 4.41
N GLU A 18 33.07 1.24 5.27
CA GLU A 18 32.92 0.66 6.61
C GLU A 18 32.81 -0.86 6.55
N ASN A 19 31.97 -1.39 5.66
CA ASN A 19 31.79 -2.83 5.48
C ASN A 19 33.05 -3.53 4.96
N LEU A 20 33.81 -2.90 4.05
CA LEU A 20 35.10 -3.42 3.58
C LEU A 20 36.15 -3.45 4.69
N GLN A 21 36.17 -2.44 5.56
CA GLN A 21 37.07 -2.41 6.72
C GLN A 21 36.71 -3.50 7.74
N ALA A 22 35.42 -3.68 8.05
CA ALA A 22 34.95 -4.73 8.93
C ALA A 22 35.38 -6.12 8.40
N LEU A 23 35.19 -6.37 7.11
CA LEU A 23 35.59 -7.63 6.48
C LEU A 23 37.11 -7.88 6.55
N ARG A 24 37.93 -6.85 6.34
CA ARG A 24 39.40 -6.93 6.48
C ARG A 24 39.84 -7.27 7.91
N ASN A 25 39.08 -6.83 8.89
CA ASN A 25 39.33 -7.08 10.31
C ASN A 25 38.66 -8.36 10.83
N SER A 26 38.11 -9.20 9.94
CA SER A 26 37.31 -10.39 10.29
C SER A 26 36.14 -10.07 11.23
N GLN A 27 35.59 -8.86 11.13
CA GLN A 27 34.41 -8.39 11.86
C GLN A 27 33.16 -8.46 10.98
N THR A 28 32.00 -8.67 11.60
CA THR A 28 30.71 -8.66 10.90
C THR A 28 30.40 -7.28 10.36
N ALA A 29 30.07 -7.20 9.08
CA ALA A 29 29.63 -5.96 8.44
C ALA A 29 28.40 -5.38 9.15
N LYS A 30 28.33 -4.05 9.23
CA LYS A 30 27.21 -3.37 9.87
C LYS A 30 26.01 -3.41 8.94
N LYS A 31 24.91 -3.97 9.43
CA LYS A 31 23.65 -4.04 8.70
C LYS A 31 22.72 -2.91 9.13
N TYR A 32 22.34 -2.06 8.18
CA TYR A 32 21.37 -1.00 8.42
C TYR A 32 19.95 -1.52 8.24
N ASN A 33 18.98 -0.94 8.96
CA ASN A 33 17.57 -1.27 8.79
C ASN A 33 16.85 -0.11 8.10
N ASP A 34 17.20 0.13 6.84
CA ASP A 34 16.63 1.22 6.04
C ASP A 34 16.51 0.84 4.55
N ALA A 35 15.80 1.71 3.80
CA ALA A 35 15.52 1.48 2.38
C ALA A 35 16.78 1.41 1.51
N MET A 36 17.87 2.06 1.91
CA MET A 36 19.13 2.01 1.16
C MET A 36 19.77 0.64 1.26
N GLU A 37 19.79 0.05 2.46
CA GLU A 37 20.25 -1.33 2.67
C GLU A 37 19.36 -2.32 1.91
N TRP A 38 18.04 -2.19 2.03
CA TRP A 38 17.09 -3.10 1.34
C TRP A 38 17.24 -3.04 -0.19
N MET A 39 17.58 -1.87 -0.74
CA MET A 39 17.88 -1.72 -2.17
C MET A 39 19.16 -2.46 -2.58
N GLU A 40 20.24 -2.33 -1.81
CA GLU A 40 21.50 -3.06 -2.06
C GLU A 40 21.28 -4.58 -2.01
N GLU A 41 20.55 -5.06 -1.00
CA GLU A 41 20.19 -6.48 -0.86
C GLU A 41 19.35 -6.97 -2.05
N SER A 42 18.37 -6.17 -2.48
CA SER A 42 17.49 -6.49 -3.62
C SER A 42 18.22 -6.44 -4.97
N ALA A 43 19.25 -5.59 -5.08
CA ALA A 43 20.06 -5.49 -6.28
C ALA A 43 20.85 -6.78 -6.54
N LYS A 44 21.27 -7.51 -5.49
CA LYS A 44 22.07 -8.75 -5.58
C LYS A 44 23.30 -8.57 -6.48
N GLY A 45 23.99 -7.44 -6.34
CA GLY A 45 25.18 -7.08 -7.14
C GLY A 45 24.91 -6.50 -8.53
N ARG A 46 23.63 -6.36 -8.95
CA ARG A 46 23.29 -5.65 -10.19
C ARG A 46 23.52 -4.15 -10.02
N LYS A 47 23.99 -3.49 -11.09
CA LYS A 47 24.11 -2.04 -11.12
C LYS A 47 22.71 -1.41 -11.03
N TYR A 48 22.57 -0.43 -10.14
CA TYR A 48 21.38 0.40 -10.02
C TYR A 48 21.79 1.83 -9.65
N ASP A 49 20.93 2.80 -9.96
CA ASP A 49 21.11 4.17 -9.50
C ASP A 49 20.34 4.35 -8.18
N ALA A 50 21.08 4.40 -7.08
CA ALA A 50 20.48 4.52 -5.76
C ALA A 50 19.78 5.86 -5.53
N ALA A 51 20.20 6.93 -6.21
CA ALA A 51 19.51 8.20 -6.13
C ALA A 51 18.16 8.15 -6.84
N VAL A 52 18.08 7.50 -8.00
CA VAL A 52 16.81 7.21 -8.68
C VAL A 52 15.91 6.36 -7.79
N GLY A 53 16.45 5.28 -7.21
CA GLY A 53 15.69 4.38 -6.33
C GLY A 53 15.12 5.10 -5.12
N GLN A 54 15.93 5.91 -4.43
CA GLN A 54 15.48 6.67 -3.27
C GLN A 54 14.42 7.71 -3.63
N LEU A 55 14.59 8.44 -4.74
CA LEU A 55 13.57 9.38 -5.23
C LEU A 55 12.26 8.68 -5.57
N ALA A 56 12.32 7.51 -6.20
CA ALA A 56 11.14 6.71 -6.50
C ALA A 56 10.41 6.28 -5.21
N PHE A 57 11.14 5.82 -4.18
CA PHE A 57 10.58 5.52 -2.87
C PHE A 57 9.91 6.74 -2.23
N SER A 58 10.57 7.90 -2.25
CA SER A 58 10.00 9.14 -1.72
C SER A 58 8.70 9.52 -2.43
N VAL A 59 8.65 9.44 -3.76
CA VAL A 59 7.43 9.75 -4.52
C VAL A 59 6.31 8.76 -4.18
N ALA A 60 6.61 7.47 -4.12
CA ALA A 60 5.63 6.43 -3.81
C ALA A 60 5.04 6.60 -2.40
N ALA A 61 5.88 6.86 -1.41
CA ALA A 61 5.45 7.03 -0.02
C ALA A 61 4.69 8.36 0.20
N ILE A 62 5.25 9.48 -0.26
CA ILE A 62 4.69 10.81 0.04
C ILE A 62 3.37 11.02 -0.69
N ARG A 63 3.29 10.65 -1.98
CA ARG A 63 2.11 10.99 -2.79
C ARG A 63 0.86 10.26 -2.31
N THR A 64 0.97 8.95 -2.08
CA THR A 64 -0.16 8.10 -1.67
C THR A 64 -0.67 8.49 -0.28
N THR A 65 0.23 8.65 0.69
CA THR A 65 -0.14 9.07 2.05
C THR A 65 -0.73 10.47 2.09
N ARG A 66 -0.14 11.44 1.39
CA ARG A 66 -0.68 12.81 1.32
C ARG A 66 -2.09 12.81 0.74
N ASP A 67 -2.29 12.13 -0.40
CA ASP A 67 -3.58 12.14 -1.08
C ASP A 67 -4.68 11.46 -0.24
N MET A 68 -4.35 10.36 0.42
CA MET A 68 -5.25 9.68 1.37
C MET A 68 -5.60 10.58 2.56
N MET A 69 -4.58 11.19 3.19
CA MET A 69 -4.80 12.06 4.35
C MET A 69 -5.65 13.27 4.00
N THR A 70 -5.37 13.91 2.87
CA THR A 70 -6.16 15.05 2.39
C THR A 70 -7.60 14.65 2.12
N GLN A 71 -7.84 13.51 1.46
CA GLN A 71 -9.21 13.04 1.23
C GLN A 71 -9.94 12.71 2.53
N LEU A 72 -9.28 12.00 3.45
CA LEU A 72 -9.87 11.65 4.74
C LEU A 72 -10.28 12.91 5.52
N ILE A 73 -9.46 13.96 5.51
CA ILE A 73 -9.80 15.24 6.14
C ILE A 73 -11.05 15.84 5.49
N TYR A 74 -11.14 15.85 4.16
CA TYR A 74 -12.34 16.32 3.47
C TYR A 74 -13.58 15.51 3.83
N ASP A 75 -13.47 14.19 3.92
CA ASP A 75 -14.57 13.32 4.29
C ASP A 75 -15.00 13.51 5.75
N LEU A 76 -14.10 13.93 6.64
CA LEU A 76 -14.38 14.24 8.04
C LEU A 76 -14.94 15.65 8.25
N CYS A 77 -14.71 16.59 7.33
CA CYS A 77 -15.23 17.96 7.45
C CYS A 77 -16.76 17.95 7.63
N GLY A 78 -17.24 18.64 8.67
CA GLY A 78 -18.67 18.74 8.99
C GLY A 78 -19.27 17.50 9.66
N LYS A 79 -18.46 16.52 10.08
CA LYS A 79 -18.91 15.30 10.79
C LYS A 79 -18.35 15.26 12.21
N ASP A 80 -18.71 16.25 13.03
CA ASP A 80 -18.17 16.42 14.38
C ASP A 80 -18.38 15.19 15.28
N ASP A 81 -19.55 14.53 15.18
CA ASP A 81 -19.85 13.31 15.92
C ASP A 81 -18.94 12.15 15.53
N LEU A 82 -18.64 11.99 14.24
CA LEU A 82 -17.70 10.97 13.75
C LEU A 82 -16.28 11.28 14.23
N VAL A 83 -15.84 12.54 14.15
CA VAL A 83 -14.52 12.95 14.63
C VAL A 83 -14.39 12.68 16.13
N LYS A 84 -15.46 12.93 16.91
CA LYS A 84 -15.50 12.59 18.33
C LYS A 84 -15.39 11.08 18.54
N ALA A 85 -16.20 10.28 17.85
CA ALA A 85 -16.15 8.81 17.97
C ALA A 85 -14.76 8.24 17.63
N LEU A 86 -14.11 8.77 16.59
CA LEU A 86 -12.74 8.39 16.21
C LEU A 86 -11.72 8.76 17.28
N ARG A 87 -11.86 9.94 17.90
CA ARG A 87 -10.98 10.36 19.02
C ARG A 87 -11.18 9.50 20.25
N ASP A 88 -12.43 9.21 20.60
CA ASP A 88 -12.77 8.36 21.74
C ASP A 88 -12.19 6.95 21.55
N GLU A 89 -12.32 6.36 20.34
CA GLU A 89 -11.69 5.08 20.00
C GLU A 89 -10.17 5.11 20.21
N VAL A 90 -9.50 6.14 19.68
CA VAL A 90 -8.04 6.29 19.81
C VAL A 90 -7.62 6.44 21.28
N ILE A 91 -8.33 7.25 22.07
CA ILE A 91 -8.03 7.44 23.49
C ILE A 91 -8.19 6.13 24.25
N THR A 92 -9.31 5.41 24.06
CA THR A 92 -9.56 4.13 24.71
C THR A 92 -8.45 3.13 24.39
N VAL A 93 -8.20 2.87 23.09
CA VAL A 93 -7.21 1.87 22.65
C VAL A 93 -5.79 2.21 23.10
N LEU A 94 -5.37 3.48 22.98
CA LEU A 94 -4.02 3.89 23.35
C LEU A 94 -3.83 3.99 24.87
N SER A 95 -4.89 4.24 25.64
CA SER A 95 -4.82 4.23 27.11
C SER A 95 -4.56 2.83 27.68
N GLU A 96 -5.04 1.78 27.01
CA GLU A 96 -4.86 0.39 27.44
C GLU A 96 -3.50 -0.17 27.04
N ASP A 97 -3.12 -0.02 25.76
CA ASP A 97 -1.97 -0.73 25.19
C ASP A 97 -0.77 0.18 24.89
N GLY A 98 -0.95 1.50 24.91
CA GLY A 98 -0.04 2.45 24.29
C GLY A 98 0.01 2.31 22.76
N LEU A 99 0.88 3.09 22.12
CA LEU A 99 1.09 3.02 20.67
C LEU A 99 1.97 1.82 20.31
N ARG A 100 1.33 0.67 20.07
CA ARG A 100 1.97 -0.55 19.56
C ARG A 100 1.32 -0.98 18.26
N ARG A 101 2.04 -1.79 17.47
CA ARG A 101 1.50 -2.36 16.23
C ARG A 101 0.21 -3.15 16.47
N THR A 102 0.12 -3.87 17.59
CA THR A 102 -1.07 -4.63 17.98
C THR A 102 -2.26 -3.74 18.29
N SER A 103 -2.03 -2.58 18.92
CA SER A 103 -3.07 -1.60 19.26
C SER A 103 -3.73 -1.03 18.01
N LEU A 104 -2.98 -0.85 16.91
CA LEU A 104 -3.54 -0.35 15.65
C LEU A 104 -4.63 -1.26 15.07
N TYR A 105 -4.57 -2.58 15.30
CA TYR A 105 -5.62 -3.50 14.85
C TYR A 105 -6.95 -3.32 15.63
N LYS A 106 -6.90 -2.70 16.81
CA LYS A 106 -8.08 -2.41 17.63
C LYS A 106 -8.81 -1.12 17.19
N LEU A 107 -8.19 -0.27 16.37
CA LEU A 107 -8.80 0.96 15.81
C LEU A 107 -9.75 0.62 14.65
N LYS A 108 -10.84 -0.10 14.95
CA LYS A 108 -11.72 -0.68 13.94
C LYS A 108 -12.52 0.38 13.19
N LEU A 109 -13.00 1.41 13.87
CA LEU A 109 -13.76 2.50 13.27
C LEU A 109 -12.85 3.40 12.42
N MET A 110 -11.65 3.72 12.91
CA MET A 110 -10.64 4.45 12.13
C MET A 110 -10.29 3.69 10.84
N ASP A 111 -10.01 2.40 10.95
CA ASP A 111 -9.67 1.55 9.79
C ASP A 111 -10.83 1.49 8.78
N SER A 112 -12.07 1.36 9.26
CA SER A 112 -13.27 1.40 8.43
C SER A 112 -13.46 2.75 7.72
N THR A 113 -13.27 3.85 8.44
CA THR A 113 -13.39 5.23 7.92
C THR A 113 -12.35 5.48 6.81
N MET A 114 -11.10 5.07 7.04
CA MET A 114 -10.04 5.18 6.03
C MET A 114 -10.36 4.34 4.79
N LYS A 115 -10.90 3.14 4.97
CA LYS A 115 -11.29 2.27 3.87
C LYS A 115 -12.46 2.84 3.07
N GLU A 116 -13.45 3.44 3.72
CA GLU A 116 -14.56 4.11 3.03
C GLU A 116 -14.10 5.33 2.23
N SER A 117 -13.20 6.14 2.80
CA SER A 117 -12.60 7.27 2.08
C SER A 117 -11.88 6.80 0.82
N GLN A 118 -11.10 5.71 0.93
CA GLN A 118 -10.46 5.06 -0.20
C GLN A 118 -11.46 4.51 -1.23
N ARG A 119 -12.63 4.02 -0.80
CA ARG A 119 -13.69 3.51 -1.69
C ARG A 119 -14.26 4.60 -2.58
N LEU A 120 -14.63 5.73 -1.97
CA LEU A 120 -15.20 6.86 -2.70
C LEU A 120 -14.19 7.54 -3.62
N LYS A 121 -12.93 7.64 -3.17
CA LYS A 121 -11.83 8.17 -3.99
C LYS A 121 -10.65 7.19 -3.99
N PRO A 122 -10.66 6.19 -4.88
CA PRO A 122 -9.53 5.32 -5.10
C PRO A 122 -8.33 6.13 -5.62
N MET A 123 -7.12 5.77 -5.19
CA MET A 123 -5.89 6.41 -5.66
C MET A 123 -5.64 6.25 -7.16
N SER A 124 -6.26 5.25 -7.80
CA SER A 124 -6.24 5.02 -9.24
C SER A 124 -7.54 4.37 -9.69
N ILE A 125 -8.05 4.77 -10.86
CA ILE A 125 -9.26 4.21 -11.47
C ILE A 125 -8.99 2.82 -12.05
N VAL A 126 -7.73 2.54 -12.40
CA VAL A 126 -7.29 1.26 -12.94
C VAL A 126 -6.01 0.80 -12.22
N SER A 127 -5.90 -0.49 -11.98
CA SER A 127 -4.76 -1.10 -11.26
C SER A 127 -4.32 -2.40 -11.94
N MET A 128 -3.32 -3.09 -11.38
CA MET A 128 -2.81 -4.37 -11.90
C MET A 128 -2.43 -4.34 -13.39
N ARG A 129 -1.70 -3.31 -13.82
CA ARG A 129 -1.24 -3.24 -15.22
C ARG A 129 -0.37 -4.45 -15.57
N ARG A 130 -0.73 -5.17 -16.63
CA ARG A 130 0.01 -6.30 -17.20
C ARG A 130 0.05 -6.16 -18.72
N VAL A 131 1.05 -6.79 -19.33
CA VAL A 131 1.13 -6.96 -20.79
C VAL A 131 1.24 -8.46 -21.07
N ALA A 132 0.39 -8.97 -21.95
CA ALA A 132 0.45 -10.35 -22.38
C ALA A 132 1.73 -10.58 -23.19
N THR A 133 2.62 -11.46 -22.73
CA THR A 133 3.89 -11.77 -23.41
C THR A 133 3.73 -12.82 -24.51
N SER A 134 2.60 -13.53 -24.51
CA SER A 134 2.18 -14.51 -25.49
C SER A 134 0.66 -14.45 -25.67
N HIS A 135 0.12 -15.26 -26.58
CA HIS A 135 -1.31 -15.48 -26.62
C HIS A 135 -1.77 -16.20 -25.33
N ILE A 136 -2.88 -15.77 -24.73
CA ILE A 136 -3.43 -16.31 -23.49
C ILE A 136 -4.96 -16.41 -23.64
N SER A 137 -5.54 -17.54 -23.25
CA SER A 137 -7.00 -17.68 -23.11
C SER A 137 -7.34 -17.68 -21.62
N LEU A 138 -8.25 -16.79 -21.22
CA LEU A 138 -8.75 -16.72 -19.85
C LEU A 138 -9.84 -17.78 -19.63
N SER A 139 -10.12 -18.09 -18.37
CA SER A 139 -11.11 -19.11 -17.97
C SER A 139 -12.54 -18.80 -18.42
N ASP A 140 -12.84 -17.52 -18.70
CA ASP A 140 -14.12 -17.05 -19.22
C ASP A 140 -14.22 -17.15 -20.76
N GLY A 141 -13.17 -17.66 -21.41
CA GLY A 141 -13.08 -17.76 -22.87
C GLY A 141 -12.55 -16.50 -23.56
N THR A 142 -12.22 -15.44 -22.82
CA THR A 142 -11.62 -14.24 -23.40
C THR A 142 -10.22 -14.55 -23.92
N GLU A 143 -9.99 -14.29 -25.21
CA GLU A 143 -8.69 -14.48 -25.84
C GLU A 143 -7.88 -13.18 -25.88
N MET A 144 -6.59 -13.32 -25.62
CA MET A 144 -5.65 -12.22 -25.52
C MET A 144 -4.47 -12.45 -26.43
N SER A 145 -4.27 -11.55 -27.40
CA SER A 145 -3.08 -11.58 -28.25
C SER A 145 -1.85 -11.10 -27.49
N LYS A 146 -0.67 -11.52 -27.97
CA LYS A 146 0.62 -10.99 -27.52
C LYS A 146 0.63 -9.46 -27.61
N ASP A 147 1.29 -8.82 -26.65
CA ASP A 147 1.46 -7.37 -26.49
C ASP A 147 0.17 -6.61 -26.09
N THR A 148 -0.91 -7.31 -25.77
CA THR A 148 -2.13 -6.70 -25.22
C THR A 148 -1.93 -6.24 -23.78
N SER A 149 -2.29 -5.00 -23.48
CA SER A 149 -2.27 -4.46 -22.10
C SER A 149 -3.57 -4.76 -21.36
N ILE A 150 -3.47 -5.25 -20.13
CA ILE A 150 -4.59 -5.54 -19.23
C ILE A 150 -4.49 -4.63 -18.01
N MET A 151 -5.63 -4.13 -17.56
CA MET A 151 -5.76 -3.41 -16.30
C MET A 151 -7.10 -3.76 -15.66
N ILE A 152 -7.16 -3.76 -14.33
CA ILE A 152 -8.39 -4.02 -13.59
C ILE A 152 -9.00 -2.69 -13.14
N SER A 153 -10.28 -2.50 -13.47
CA SER A 153 -11.03 -1.31 -13.11
C SER A 153 -11.43 -1.30 -11.63
N ALA A 154 -11.29 -0.14 -10.99
CA ALA A 154 -11.81 0.12 -9.64
C ALA A 154 -13.34 0.39 -9.64
N HIS A 155 -14.01 0.30 -10.78
CA HIS A 155 -15.41 0.72 -10.95
C HIS A 155 -16.37 0.08 -9.93
N ASN A 156 -16.14 -1.18 -9.54
CA ASN A 156 -16.93 -1.90 -8.54
C ASN A 156 -17.08 -1.14 -7.21
N MET A 157 -16.11 -0.28 -6.87
CA MET A 157 -16.12 0.54 -5.66
C MET A 157 -17.27 1.55 -5.65
N TRP A 158 -17.86 1.87 -6.79
CA TRP A 158 -18.98 2.82 -6.93
C TRP A 158 -20.28 2.18 -7.45
N VAL A 159 -20.32 0.85 -7.58
CA VAL A 159 -21.48 0.15 -8.09
C VAL A 159 -22.47 -0.14 -6.95
N GLU A 160 -23.70 0.33 -7.10
CA GLU A 160 -24.77 0.21 -6.10
C GLU A 160 -25.12 -1.26 -5.75
N SER A 161 -25.01 -2.17 -6.73
CA SER A 161 -25.24 -3.61 -6.51
C SER A 161 -24.14 -4.29 -5.67
N VAL A 162 -22.98 -3.63 -5.53
CA VAL A 162 -21.86 -4.11 -4.71
C VAL A 162 -21.88 -3.40 -3.35
N TYR A 163 -22.05 -2.08 -3.37
CA TYR A 163 -22.11 -1.23 -2.18
C TYR A 163 -23.45 -0.49 -2.14
N PRO A 164 -24.36 -0.84 -1.22
CA PRO A 164 -25.59 -0.08 -1.01
C PRO A 164 -25.29 1.37 -0.61
N ASN A 165 -26.02 2.33 -1.18
CA ASN A 165 -25.74 3.76 -1.11
C ASN A 165 -24.29 4.07 -1.51
N ALA A 166 -23.85 3.60 -2.68
CA ALA A 166 -22.43 3.64 -3.08
C ALA A 166 -21.86 5.06 -3.15
N LYS A 167 -22.71 6.06 -3.41
CA LYS A 167 -22.28 7.47 -3.50
C LYS A 167 -22.13 8.15 -2.14
N GLU A 168 -22.67 7.55 -1.08
CA GLU A 168 -22.63 8.09 0.25
C GLU A 168 -21.39 7.60 1.01
N PHE A 169 -20.83 8.50 1.81
CA PHE A 169 -19.75 8.17 2.74
C PHE A 169 -20.35 7.56 4.01
N ASP A 170 -20.19 6.26 4.17
CA ASP A 170 -20.58 5.53 5.38
C ASP A 170 -19.32 5.01 6.11
N PRO A 171 -18.87 5.67 7.19
CA PRO A 171 -17.68 5.29 7.92
C PRO A 171 -17.83 3.95 8.68
N TYR A 172 -19.05 3.45 8.87
CA TYR A 172 -19.34 2.21 9.58
C TYR A 172 -19.47 0.99 8.64
N ARG A 173 -19.52 1.21 7.32
CA ARG A 173 -19.71 0.17 6.31
C ARG A 173 -18.79 -1.03 6.49
N PHE A 174 -17.50 -0.79 6.64
CA PHE A 174 -16.51 -1.85 6.82
C PHE A 174 -16.40 -2.33 8.27
N LEU A 175 -16.87 -1.54 9.24
CA LEU A 175 -17.03 -2.00 10.62
C LEU A 175 -18.09 -3.10 10.68
N CYS A 176 -19.28 -2.87 10.12
CA CYS A 176 -20.36 -3.86 10.05
C CYS A 176 -19.96 -5.08 9.22
N MET A 177 -19.16 -4.91 8.16
CA MET A 177 -18.65 -6.03 7.36
C MET A 177 -17.84 -7.05 8.20
N ARG A 178 -17.20 -6.61 9.29
CA ARG A 178 -16.44 -7.50 10.20
C ARG A 178 -17.33 -8.44 11.01
N GLU A 179 -18.61 -8.14 11.15
CA GLU A 179 -19.56 -9.02 11.85
C GLU A 179 -19.84 -10.30 11.07
N ASN A 180 -19.58 -10.29 9.75
CA ASN A 180 -19.64 -11.49 8.93
C ASN A 180 -18.25 -12.15 8.85
N PRO A 181 -18.06 -13.35 9.43
CA PRO A 181 -16.75 -14.02 9.45
C PRO A 181 -16.16 -14.30 8.06
N GLU A 182 -17.01 -14.47 7.04
CA GLU A 182 -16.55 -14.74 5.67
C GLU A 182 -15.99 -13.48 5.00
N ARG A 183 -16.48 -12.31 5.40
CA ARG A 183 -16.15 -11.00 4.80
C ARG A 183 -15.17 -10.18 5.64
N GLU A 184 -14.96 -10.53 6.91
CA GLU A 184 -14.06 -9.81 7.83
C GLU A 184 -12.67 -9.56 7.23
N LYS A 185 -12.08 -10.57 6.58
CA LYS A 185 -10.75 -10.46 5.95
C LYS A 185 -10.64 -9.33 4.92
N PHE A 186 -11.76 -8.94 4.30
CA PHE A 186 -11.81 -7.86 3.31
C PHE A 186 -12.10 -6.49 3.94
N ALA A 187 -12.53 -6.44 5.20
CA ALA A 187 -12.89 -5.22 5.88
C ALA A 187 -11.69 -4.38 6.33
N HIS A 188 -10.50 -4.97 6.46
CA HIS A 188 -9.31 -4.23 6.85
C HIS A 188 -8.90 -3.23 5.77
N PHE A 189 -8.47 -2.03 6.16
CA PHE A 189 -8.08 -0.96 5.25
C PHE A 189 -7.14 -1.46 4.15
N VAL A 190 -6.09 -2.17 4.53
CA VAL A 190 -5.04 -2.68 3.62
C VAL A 190 -5.44 -3.90 2.79
N SER A 191 -6.60 -4.50 3.05
CA SER A 191 -7.04 -5.71 2.35
C SER A 191 -7.63 -5.38 0.97
N PRO A 192 -7.07 -5.92 -0.13
CA PRO A 192 -7.71 -5.86 -1.43
C PRO A 192 -8.82 -6.91 -1.56
N SER A 193 -9.80 -6.65 -2.41
CA SER A 193 -10.80 -7.62 -2.88
C SER A 193 -11.19 -7.31 -4.32
N VAL A 194 -11.94 -8.20 -4.97
CA VAL A 194 -12.52 -7.97 -6.31
C VAL A 194 -13.44 -6.73 -6.32
N GLU A 195 -13.99 -6.39 -5.16
CA GLU A 195 -14.89 -5.26 -4.96
C GLU A 195 -14.13 -3.98 -4.57
N HIS A 196 -12.94 -4.10 -3.95
CA HIS A 196 -12.16 -3.00 -3.40
C HIS A 196 -10.67 -3.07 -3.77
N MET A 197 -10.23 -2.20 -4.69
CA MET A 197 -8.91 -2.29 -5.32
C MET A 197 -7.86 -1.30 -4.77
N GLY A 198 -8.11 -0.65 -3.64
CA GLY A 198 -7.31 0.49 -3.18
C GLY A 198 -5.84 0.22 -2.83
N TRP A 199 -5.47 -0.98 -2.41
CA TRP A 199 -4.10 -1.35 -1.99
C TRP A 199 -3.41 -2.38 -2.87
N VAL A 200 -3.95 -2.65 -4.06
CA VAL A 200 -3.50 -3.76 -4.92
C VAL A 200 -2.07 -3.58 -5.45
N TRP A 201 -1.50 -2.37 -5.35
CA TRP A 201 -0.07 -2.12 -5.58
C TRP A 201 0.86 -2.86 -4.61
N GLN A 202 0.41 -3.21 -3.40
CA GLN A 202 1.22 -4.00 -2.45
C GLN A 202 1.16 -5.50 -2.77
N ALA A 203 0.03 -6.00 -3.28
CA ALA A 203 -0.10 -7.35 -3.80
C ALA A 203 0.79 -7.60 -5.05
N PHE A 204 1.21 -6.52 -5.73
CA PHE A 204 2.19 -6.56 -6.82
C PHE A 204 3.60 -6.98 -6.37
N LEU A 205 3.97 -6.72 -5.11
CA LEU A 205 5.31 -6.99 -4.59
C LEU A 205 5.44 -8.39 -3.97
N SER A 206 4.33 -9.09 -3.73
CA SER A 206 4.29 -10.37 -2.99
C SER A 206 4.16 -11.63 -3.87
N GLY A 207 4.63 -11.57 -5.13
CA GLY A 207 4.95 -12.76 -5.93
C GLY A 207 4.31 -12.83 -7.32
N PRO A 208 4.75 -13.79 -8.17
CA PRO A 208 4.09 -14.07 -9.45
C PRO A 208 2.74 -14.73 -9.19
N PHE A 209 1.67 -13.94 -9.13
CA PHE A 209 0.32 -14.46 -9.02
C PHE A 209 -0.25 -14.79 -10.42
N LEU A 210 -0.65 -16.06 -10.55
CA LEU A 210 -1.51 -16.64 -11.58
C LEU A 210 -0.90 -16.79 -12.99
N CYS A 211 0.04 -17.73 -13.11
CA CYS A 211 0.05 -18.67 -14.22
C CYS A 211 0.52 -20.03 -13.69
N GLY A 212 -0.39 -21.01 -13.63
CA GLY A 212 -0.07 -22.38 -13.24
C GLY A 212 -0.85 -22.92 -12.04
N LYS A 213 -2.16 -23.15 -12.21
CA LYS A 213 -2.73 -24.50 -12.26
C LYS A 213 -3.90 -24.49 -13.23
#